data_AF-A0AAU2CJR6-F1
#
_entry.id   AF-A0AAU2CJR6-F1
#
_cell.length_a   1.000
_cell.length_b   1.000
_cell.length_c   1.000
_cell.angle_alpha   90.00
_cell.angle_beta   90.00
_cell.angle_gamma   90.00
#
_symmetry.space_group_name_H-M   'P 1'
#
loop_
_entity.id
_entity.type
_entity.pdbx_description
1 polymer ?
#
loop_
_entity_poly.entity_id
_entity_poly.type
_entity_poly.pdbx_seq_one_letter_code
_entity_poly.pdbx_strand_id
1 'polypeptide(L)'
;MAAGVLRTVPLAGELTSSLISRAADRYGLPTAGVLRLWTCRNSPARNGGGRVRADAEIVLNEAGRAVLAELCGAEAAVLARALPAFPVDDPKISSGREAGLAQARWRAAGAVAGEAAFACRSCTARRTGQTVRAVRYLPRWQRVCARHGRWLLDADADQPLEHLDLRAVPEVAAAQRRWPGVARRAVRAGVEPEAVFTVAHAVVARWWEGALHWEQEEIWPYRLDQLAGGDAGSRLGWWRILGRDAAIFPEVVAVAQALLDPAMAELVWRDSGAGRPRPLPADGAFCRRLGERVGRNWLGPLSAVDYGGPLLAWMGAVIRRRRGEGGPPGWRGDPWRLPREQQPATMAGGLRVMAAEAHSGGSGTRWRTTVSAEQRFHIAQLVKEAGEQLVELRGVHSGTTAEVARTLLEHLSESAALIEKALVHTATAAVTAGVSLQEVAQWSRLPAQELADIVAAGQDGG
;
A
#
# COMPACT_ATOMS: atom_id res chain seq x y z
N MET A 1 -38.98 -16.67 -23.39
CA MET A 1 -37.84 -15.78 -23.71
C MET A 1 -36.99 -16.50 -24.73
N ALA A 2 -36.75 -15.92 -25.91
CA ALA A 2 -35.93 -16.55 -26.94
C ALA A 2 -34.48 -16.64 -26.44
N ALA A 3 -34.09 -17.83 -26.00
CA ALA A 3 -32.72 -18.17 -25.69
C ALA A 3 -31.92 -18.26 -27.01
N GLY A 4 -30.80 -17.52 -27.07
CA GLY A 4 -29.76 -17.73 -28.08
C GLY A 4 -29.71 -16.72 -29.22
N VAL A 5 -29.08 -15.56 -28.99
CA VAL A 5 -28.35 -14.83 -30.07
C VAL A 5 -27.09 -14.12 -29.54
N LEU A 6 -27.06 -13.63 -28.29
CA LEU A 6 -25.98 -12.77 -27.79
C LEU A 6 -25.17 -13.42 -26.65
N ARG A 7 -24.10 -14.15 -27.00
CA ARG A 7 -23.13 -14.68 -26.02
C ARG A 7 -22.30 -13.54 -25.41
N THR A 8 -22.11 -13.57 -24.08
CA THR A 8 -21.20 -12.64 -23.38
C THR A 8 -19.94 -13.40 -22.96
N VAL A 9 -18.82 -13.11 -23.63
CA VAL A 9 -17.54 -13.78 -23.36
C VAL A 9 -16.87 -13.14 -22.14
N PRO A 10 -16.49 -13.92 -21.10
CA PRO A 10 -15.77 -13.41 -19.95
C PRO A 10 -14.32 -13.07 -20.30
N LEU A 11 -13.76 -12.06 -19.64
CA LEU A 11 -12.33 -11.79 -19.69
C LEU A 11 -11.61 -12.64 -18.62
N ALA A 12 -10.39 -13.08 -18.91
CA ALA A 12 -9.57 -13.78 -17.91
C ALA A 12 -9.31 -12.87 -16.70
N GLY A 13 -9.59 -13.33 -15.49
CA GLY A 13 -9.51 -12.55 -14.26
C GLY A 13 -10.63 -11.52 -14.09
N GLU A 14 -11.71 -11.55 -14.85
CA GLU A 14 -12.81 -10.59 -14.70
C GLU A 14 -13.54 -10.76 -13.36
N LEU A 15 -14.00 -9.63 -12.79
CA LEU A 15 -14.91 -9.68 -11.64
C LEU A 15 -16.27 -10.24 -12.09
N THR A 16 -16.90 -11.06 -11.26
CA THR A 16 -18.26 -11.57 -11.53
C THR A 16 -19.25 -10.43 -11.71
N SER A 17 -19.16 -9.39 -10.87
CA SER A 17 -19.98 -8.18 -11.00
C SER A 17 -19.76 -7.44 -12.32
N SER A 18 -18.51 -7.35 -12.79
CA SER A 18 -18.15 -6.75 -14.09
C SER A 18 -18.77 -7.53 -15.24
N LEU A 19 -18.71 -8.86 -15.20
CA LEU A 19 -19.33 -9.70 -16.22
C LEU A 19 -20.85 -9.53 -16.25
N ILE A 20 -21.52 -9.48 -15.09
CA ILE A 20 -22.97 -9.27 -14.99
C ILE A 20 -23.36 -7.91 -15.60
N SER A 21 -22.63 -6.83 -15.27
CA SER A 21 -22.86 -5.52 -15.89
C SER A 21 -22.71 -5.57 -17.41
N ARG A 22 -21.69 -6.24 -17.93
CA ARG A 22 -21.47 -6.36 -19.37
C ARG A 22 -22.52 -7.21 -20.08
N ALA A 23 -22.99 -8.27 -19.43
CA ALA A 23 -24.09 -9.09 -19.93
C ALA A 23 -25.36 -8.24 -19.98
N ALA A 24 -25.66 -7.47 -18.93
CA ALA A 24 -26.78 -6.54 -18.91
C ALA A 24 -26.71 -5.54 -20.08
N ASP A 25 -25.55 -4.90 -20.28
CA ASP A 25 -25.31 -3.98 -21.40
C ASP A 25 -25.50 -4.67 -22.76
N ARG A 26 -25.08 -5.93 -22.89
CA ARG A 26 -25.22 -6.71 -24.13
C ARG A 26 -26.69 -6.96 -24.49
N TYR A 27 -27.54 -7.15 -23.48
CA TYR A 27 -28.98 -7.35 -23.64
C TYR A 27 -29.78 -6.04 -23.59
N GLY A 28 -29.14 -4.88 -23.46
CA GLY A 28 -29.82 -3.58 -23.34
C GLY A 28 -30.62 -3.44 -22.04
N LEU A 29 -30.25 -4.18 -20.99
CA LEU A 29 -30.93 -4.21 -19.69
C LEU A 29 -30.16 -3.40 -18.64
N PRO A 30 -30.84 -2.77 -17.68
CA PRO A 30 -30.17 -2.18 -16.53
C PRO A 30 -29.57 -3.28 -15.65
N THR A 31 -28.31 -3.11 -15.19
CA THR A 31 -27.64 -4.09 -14.31
C THR A 31 -28.48 -4.42 -13.07
N ALA A 32 -29.14 -3.43 -12.48
CA ALA A 32 -30.01 -3.65 -11.31
C ALA A 32 -31.20 -4.57 -11.61
N GLY A 33 -31.69 -4.59 -12.85
CA GLY A 33 -32.73 -5.53 -13.30
C GLY A 33 -32.20 -6.94 -13.42
N VAL A 34 -31.01 -7.12 -14.03
CA VAL A 34 -30.35 -8.42 -14.15
C VAL A 34 -29.99 -9.00 -12.78
N LEU A 35 -29.57 -8.17 -11.83
CA LEU A 35 -29.27 -8.61 -10.47
C LEU A 35 -30.47 -9.21 -9.72
N ARG A 36 -31.72 -8.95 -10.16
CA ARG A 36 -32.91 -9.57 -9.58
C ARG A 36 -33.05 -11.06 -9.88
N LEU A 37 -32.22 -11.60 -10.77
CA LEU A 37 -32.10 -13.05 -10.98
C LEU A 37 -31.51 -13.76 -9.75
N TRP A 38 -30.90 -13.02 -8.81
CA TRP A 38 -30.39 -13.54 -7.56
C TRP A 38 -31.02 -12.87 -6.34
N THR A 39 -31.23 -13.65 -5.30
CA THR A 39 -31.52 -13.12 -3.96
C THR A 39 -30.23 -12.56 -3.34
N CYS A 40 -30.10 -11.23 -3.32
CA CYS A 40 -28.93 -10.55 -2.76
C CYS A 40 -29.03 -10.41 -1.23
N ARG A 41 -28.07 -10.97 -0.48
CA ARG A 41 -28.10 -10.96 1.01
C ARG A 41 -27.61 -9.67 1.67
N ASN A 42 -26.95 -8.80 0.94
CA ASN A 42 -26.42 -7.53 1.43
C ASN A 42 -26.35 -6.51 0.28
N SER A 43 -25.94 -5.30 0.61
CA SER A 43 -25.71 -4.23 -0.36
C SER A 43 -24.23 -4.12 -0.73
N PRO A 44 -23.90 -3.68 -1.96
CA PRO A 44 -22.52 -3.38 -2.34
C PRO A 44 -21.96 -2.21 -1.52
N ALA A 45 -20.64 -2.20 -1.34
CA ALA A 45 -19.96 -1.03 -0.84
C ALA A 45 -20.13 0.14 -1.82
N ARG A 46 -20.40 1.33 -1.28
CA ARG A 46 -20.58 2.56 -2.06
C ARG A 46 -19.44 3.54 -1.80
N ASN A 47 -19.18 4.38 -2.79
CA ASN A 47 -18.21 5.47 -2.69
C ASN A 47 -18.85 6.69 -2.00
N GLY A 48 -18.07 7.76 -1.80
CA GLY A 48 -18.57 8.96 -1.09
C GLY A 48 -19.76 9.62 -1.80
N GLY A 49 -19.81 9.51 -3.13
CA GLY A 49 -20.92 9.96 -3.97
C GLY A 49 -22.09 8.98 -4.09
N GLY A 50 -22.17 7.94 -3.25
CA GLY A 50 -23.27 6.98 -3.22
C GLY A 50 -23.34 6.00 -4.39
N ARG A 51 -22.40 6.02 -5.34
CA ARG A 51 -22.29 5.02 -6.43
C ARG A 51 -21.66 3.74 -5.91
N VAL A 52 -21.99 2.61 -6.54
CA VAL A 52 -21.34 1.32 -6.25
C VAL A 52 -19.85 1.42 -6.60
N ARG A 53 -18.98 1.01 -5.68
CA ARG A 53 -17.53 0.98 -5.92
C ARG A 53 -17.20 0.00 -7.05
N ALA A 54 -16.20 0.32 -7.88
CA ALA A 54 -15.89 -0.52 -9.03
C ALA A 54 -15.21 -1.85 -8.64
N ASP A 55 -14.61 -1.94 -7.44
CA ASP A 55 -14.11 -3.19 -6.84
C ASP A 55 -15.17 -4.01 -6.10
N ALA A 56 -16.45 -3.59 -6.14
CA ALA A 56 -17.53 -4.38 -5.56
C ALA A 56 -17.69 -5.67 -6.36
N GLU A 57 -17.47 -6.80 -5.70
CA GLU A 57 -17.53 -8.15 -6.27
C GLU A 57 -18.77 -8.90 -5.75
N ILE A 58 -19.28 -9.82 -6.55
CA ILE A 58 -20.33 -10.77 -6.21
C ILE A 58 -19.74 -12.18 -6.10
N VAL A 59 -20.01 -12.82 -4.96
CA VAL A 59 -19.86 -14.27 -4.78
C VAL A 59 -21.23 -14.91 -4.92
N LEU A 60 -21.29 -16.03 -5.64
CA LEU A 60 -22.51 -16.76 -5.97
C LEU A 60 -22.47 -18.15 -5.37
N ASN A 61 -23.61 -18.66 -4.91
CA ASN A 61 -23.77 -20.07 -4.61
C ASN A 61 -23.92 -20.90 -5.90
N GLU A 62 -23.99 -22.22 -5.78
CA GLU A 62 -24.08 -23.14 -6.93
C GLU A 62 -25.25 -22.81 -7.88
N ALA A 63 -26.46 -22.63 -7.36
CA ALA A 63 -27.62 -22.24 -8.16
C ALA A 63 -27.40 -20.88 -8.85
N GLY A 64 -26.80 -19.91 -8.14
CA GLY A 64 -26.47 -18.61 -8.71
C GLY A 64 -25.44 -18.68 -9.85
N ARG A 65 -24.48 -19.61 -9.76
CA ARG A 65 -23.49 -19.87 -10.82
C ARG A 65 -24.11 -20.47 -12.07
N ALA A 66 -25.09 -21.36 -11.92
CA ALA A 66 -25.86 -21.91 -13.03
C ALA A 66 -26.63 -20.80 -13.78
N VAL A 67 -27.29 -19.90 -13.05
CA VAL A 67 -27.98 -18.72 -13.62
C VAL A 67 -27.00 -17.83 -14.39
N LEU A 68 -25.80 -17.59 -13.85
CA LEU A 68 -24.78 -16.80 -14.55
C LEU A 68 -24.30 -17.46 -15.85
N ALA A 69 -24.10 -18.78 -15.83
CA ALA A 69 -23.73 -19.58 -17.01
C ALA A 69 -24.76 -19.46 -18.13
N GLU A 70 -26.05 -19.59 -17.78
CA GLU A 70 -27.17 -19.41 -18.70
C GLU A 70 -27.23 -17.98 -19.25
N LEU A 71 -27.17 -16.96 -18.38
CA LEU A 71 -27.18 -15.54 -18.78
C LEU A 71 -26.08 -15.21 -19.79
N CYS A 72 -24.88 -15.76 -19.59
CA CYS A 72 -23.73 -15.50 -20.46
C CYS A 72 -23.74 -16.36 -21.74
N GLY A 73 -24.55 -17.42 -21.80
CA GLY A 73 -24.45 -18.44 -22.84
C GLY A 73 -23.08 -19.13 -22.84
N ALA A 74 -22.55 -19.43 -21.65
CA ALA A 74 -21.22 -20.02 -21.48
C ALA A 74 -21.25 -21.19 -20.50
N GLU A 75 -20.45 -22.22 -20.78
CA GLU A 75 -20.30 -23.34 -19.85
C GLU A 75 -19.70 -22.89 -18.51
N ALA A 76 -20.16 -23.50 -17.41
CA ALA A 76 -19.65 -23.22 -16.08
C ALA A 76 -18.12 -23.41 -15.98
N ALA A 77 -17.54 -24.39 -16.69
CA ALA A 77 -16.10 -24.61 -16.73
C ALA A 77 -15.33 -23.44 -17.40
N VAL A 78 -15.92 -22.77 -18.38
CA VAL A 78 -15.34 -21.56 -19.00
C VAL A 78 -15.36 -20.41 -18.01
N LEU A 79 -16.48 -20.23 -17.30
CA LEU A 79 -16.60 -19.21 -16.25
C LEU A 79 -15.63 -19.47 -15.09
N ALA A 80 -15.51 -20.70 -14.60
CA ALA A 80 -14.60 -21.06 -13.52
C ALA A 80 -13.13 -20.78 -13.85
N ARG A 81 -12.72 -20.95 -15.13
CA ARG A 81 -11.36 -20.59 -15.58
C ARG A 81 -11.16 -19.09 -15.72
N ALA A 82 -12.21 -18.35 -16.08
CA ALA A 82 -12.11 -16.92 -16.36
C ALA A 82 -12.31 -16.04 -15.13
N LEU A 83 -13.14 -16.45 -14.17
CA LEU A 83 -13.60 -15.65 -13.04
C LEU A 83 -13.04 -16.20 -11.72
N PRO A 84 -12.09 -15.52 -11.08
CA PRO A 84 -11.49 -15.97 -9.82
C PRO A 84 -12.49 -16.13 -8.68
N ALA A 85 -13.57 -15.34 -8.66
CA ALA A 85 -14.63 -15.42 -7.65
C ALA A 85 -15.66 -16.53 -7.92
N PHE A 86 -15.66 -17.13 -9.12
CA PHE A 86 -16.67 -18.13 -9.49
C PHE A 86 -16.58 -19.42 -8.67
N PRO A 87 -15.41 -20.02 -8.40
CA PRO A 87 -15.36 -21.20 -7.54
C PRO A 87 -15.41 -20.88 -6.03
N VAL A 88 -15.47 -19.60 -5.64
CA VAL A 88 -15.48 -19.22 -4.23
C VAL A 88 -16.85 -19.51 -3.65
N ASP A 89 -16.90 -20.38 -2.64
CA ASP A 89 -18.11 -20.61 -1.84
C ASP A 89 -18.12 -19.72 -0.60
N ASP A 90 -19.29 -19.14 -0.32
CA ASP A 90 -19.54 -18.38 0.90
C ASP A 90 -20.61 -19.11 1.74
N PRO A 91 -20.25 -19.58 2.96
CA PRO A 91 -21.17 -20.34 3.80
C PRO A 91 -22.49 -19.62 4.09
N LYS A 92 -22.50 -18.27 4.06
CA LYS A 92 -23.69 -17.45 4.35
C LYS A 92 -24.75 -17.50 3.23
N ILE A 93 -24.41 -18.01 2.04
CA ILE A 93 -25.35 -18.20 0.92
C ILE A 93 -25.39 -19.63 0.38
N SER A 94 -24.44 -20.47 0.81
CA SER A 94 -24.27 -21.85 0.32
C SER A 94 -24.86 -22.90 1.27
N SER A 95 -25.40 -22.48 2.43
CA SER A 95 -25.98 -23.38 3.43
C SER A 95 -27.40 -22.95 3.83
N GLY A 96 -28.19 -23.89 4.37
CA GLY A 96 -29.54 -23.66 4.87
C GLY A 96 -30.66 -23.94 3.87
N ARG A 97 -31.90 -23.67 4.29
CA ARG A 97 -33.14 -24.04 3.55
C ARG A 97 -33.27 -23.39 2.17
N GLU A 98 -32.62 -22.24 1.98
CA GLU A 98 -32.65 -21.47 0.72
C GLU A 98 -31.45 -21.75 -0.18
N ALA A 99 -30.58 -22.72 0.15
CA ALA A 99 -29.35 -23.00 -0.63
C ALA A 99 -29.63 -23.40 -2.09
N GLY A 100 -30.80 -23.98 -2.37
CA GLY A 100 -31.25 -24.31 -3.74
C GLY A 100 -31.72 -23.10 -4.57
N LEU A 101 -31.90 -21.92 -3.95
CA LEU A 101 -32.23 -20.68 -4.67
C LEU A 101 -30.95 -20.01 -5.17
N ALA A 102 -31.03 -19.30 -6.31
CA ALA A 102 -29.94 -18.49 -6.80
C ALA A 102 -29.66 -17.33 -5.84
N GLN A 103 -28.52 -17.37 -5.14
CA GLN A 103 -28.14 -16.36 -4.15
C GLN A 103 -26.85 -15.64 -4.56
N ALA A 104 -26.78 -14.37 -4.18
CA ALA A 104 -25.62 -13.52 -4.40
C ALA A 104 -25.25 -12.77 -3.11
N ARG A 105 -23.95 -12.55 -2.93
CA ARG A 105 -23.44 -11.76 -1.81
C ARG A 105 -22.33 -10.83 -2.26
N TRP A 106 -22.47 -9.57 -1.90
CA TRP A 106 -21.49 -8.54 -2.20
C TRP A 106 -20.28 -8.62 -1.27
N ARG A 107 -19.11 -8.41 -1.85
CA ARG A 107 -17.79 -8.38 -1.21
C ARG A 107 -16.94 -7.27 -1.84
N ALA A 108 -15.86 -6.89 -1.18
CA ALA A 108 -14.78 -6.18 -1.84
C ALA A 108 -13.88 -7.20 -2.54
N ALA A 109 -13.44 -6.94 -3.77
CA ALA A 109 -12.60 -7.85 -4.54
C ALA A 109 -11.35 -8.31 -3.76
N GLY A 110 -10.71 -7.39 -3.02
CA GLY A 110 -9.54 -7.68 -2.18
C GLY A 110 -9.77 -8.72 -1.08
N ALA A 111 -11.02 -8.92 -0.66
CA ALA A 111 -11.39 -9.95 0.32
C ALA A 111 -11.79 -11.29 -0.32
N VAL A 112 -11.84 -11.36 -1.65
CA VAL A 112 -12.27 -12.55 -2.40
C VAL A 112 -11.07 -13.24 -3.05
N ALA A 113 -10.38 -12.54 -3.96
CA ALA A 113 -9.28 -13.14 -4.74
C ALA A 113 -8.09 -12.20 -4.95
N GLY A 114 -8.16 -10.94 -4.51
CA GLY A 114 -7.05 -10.00 -4.58
C GLY A 114 -7.43 -8.64 -5.17
N GLU A 115 -6.42 -7.89 -5.60
CA GLU A 115 -6.59 -6.51 -6.04
C GLU A 115 -7.34 -6.40 -7.36
N ALA A 116 -8.29 -5.47 -7.43
CA ALA A 116 -9.05 -5.17 -8.63
C ALA A 116 -8.58 -3.88 -9.29
N ALA A 117 -8.35 -3.95 -10.60
CA ALA A 117 -8.04 -2.79 -11.43
C ALA A 117 -8.97 -2.75 -12.65
N PHE A 118 -9.11 -1.56 -13.24
CA PHE A 118 -9.84 -1.43 -14.50
C PHE A 118 -9.14 -2.23 -15.61
N ALA A 119 -9.91 -2.85 -16.50
CA ALA A 119 -9.36 -3.45 -17.70
C ALA A 119 -9.13 -2.38 -18.77
N CYS A 120 -8.17 -2.61 -19.67
CA CYS A 120 -8.00 -1.72 -20.82
C CYS A 120 -9.24 -1.78 -21.73
N ARG A 121 -10.01 -0.70 -21.79
CA ARG A 121 -11.25 -0.59 -22.59
C ARG A 121 -11.06 -0.94 -24.07
N SER A 122 -9.92 -0.58 -24.67
CA SER A 122 -9.58 -0.95 -26.06
C SER A 122 -9.31 -2.45 -26.22
N CYS A 123 -8.69 -3.10 -25.23
CA CYS A 123 -8.55 -4.57 -25.23
C CYS A 123 -9.89 -5.26 -25.04
N THR A 124 -10.73 -4.75 -24.13
CA THR A 124 -12.09 -5.25 -23.91
C THR A 124 -12.90 -5.17 -25.19
N ALA A 125 -12.98 -3.99 -25.81
CA ALA A 125 -13.69 -3.79 -27.07
C ALA A 125 -13.22 -4.76 -28.17
N ARG A 126 -11.91 -4.95 -28.34
CA ARG A 126 -11.39 -5.91 -29.33
C ARG A 126 -11.78 -7.35 -29.02
N ARG A 127 -11.81 -7.75 -27.75
CA ARG A 127 -12.09 -9.14 -27.34
C ARG A 127 -13.57 -9.49 -27.31
N THR A 128 -14.43 -8.50 -27.05
CA THR A 128 -15.84 -8.74 -26.71
C THR A 128 -16.81 -8.02 -27.63
N GLY A 129 -16.32 -7.12 -28.48
CA GLY A 129 -17.15 -6.27 -29.33
C GLY A 129 -17.90 -5.17 -28.56
N GLN A 130 -17.61 -4.96 -27.28
CA GLN A 130 -18.29 -3.98 -26.44
C GLN A 130 -17.29 -2.93 -25.90
N THR A 131 -17.56 -1.65 -26.14
CA THR A 131 -16.77 -0.53 -25.58
C THR A 131 -17.26 -0.16 -24.18
N VAL A 132 -17.26 -1.14 -23.29
CA VAL A 132 -17.77 -1.03 -21.92
C VAL A 132 -16.63 -1.10 -20.91
N ARG A 133 -16.84 -0.49 -19.75
CA ARG A 133 -15.92 -0.60 -18.63
C ARG A 133 -15.93 -2.04 -18.13
N ALA A 134 -14.75 -2.59 -17.87
CA ALA A 134 -14.61 -3.89 -17.24
C ALA A 134 -13.59 -3.79 -16.11
N VAL A 135 -13.76 -4.63 -15.09
CA VAL A 135 -12.88 -4.69 -13.92
C VAL A 135 -12.34 -6.11 -13.80
N ARG A 136 -11.04 -6.23 -13.50
CA ARG A 136 -10.35 -7.51 -13.40
C ARG A 136 -9.50 -7.56 -12.15
N TYR A 137 -9.33 -8.77 -11.60
CA TYR A 137 -8.27 -9.10 -10.68
C TYR A 137 -6.93 -8.95 -11.39
N LEU A 138 -6.19 -7.89 -11.04
CA LEU A 138 -4.94 -7.51 -11.67
C LEU A 138 -3.97 -7.00 -10.60
N PRO A 139 -3.00 -7.82 -10.16
CA PRO A 139 -2.00 -7.36 -9.21
C PRO A 139 -1.14 -6.25 -9.84
N ARG A 140 -0.53 -5.41 -8.99
CA ARG A 140 0.26 -4.22 -9.42
C ARG A 140 1.27 -4.51 -10.53
N TRP A 141 1.94 -5.67 -10.49
CA TRP A 141 2.93 -6.07 -11.49
C TRP A 141 2.35 -6.53 -12.85
N GLN A 142 1.03 -6.46 -13.06
CA GLN A 142 0.37 -6.78 -14.33
C GLN A 142 -0.51 -5.63 -14.86
N ARG A 143 -0.34 -4.42 -14.34
CA ARG A 143 -1.20 -3.26 -14.67
C ARG A 143 -0.82 -2.54 -15.95
N VAL A 144 0.29 -2.90 -16.59
CA VAL A 144 0.66 -2.29 -17.87
C VAL A 144 -0.03 -3.01 -19.02
N CYS A 145 -0.93 -2.31 -19.69
CA CYS A 145 -1.43 -2.70 -21.00
C CYS A 145 -0.42 -2.27 -22.07
N ALA A 146 0.61 -3.09 -22.31
CA ALA A 146 1.69 -2.81 -23.24
C ALA A 146 1.20 -2.48 -24.67
N ARG A 147 0.12 -3.12 -25.11
CA ARG A 147 -0.44 -2.92 -26.46
C ARG A 147 -1.01 -1.52 -26.69
N HIS A 148 -1.51 -0.87 -25.64
CA HIS A 148 -2.14 0.45 -25.75
C HIS A 148 -1.38 1.53 -24.97
N GLY A 149 -0.22 1.18 -24.39
CA GLY A 149 0.59 2.11 -23.60
C GLY A 149 -0.16 2.69 -22.40
N ARG A 150 -0.80 1.84 -21.58
CA ARG A 150 -1.63 2.30 -20.45
C ARG A 150 -1.27 1.62 -19.14
N TRP A 151 -1.24 2.39 -18.06
CA TRP A 151 -1.27 1.86 -16.70
C TRP A 151 -2.71 1.78 -16.23
N LEU A 152 -3.17 0.61 -15.80
CA LEU A 152 -4.54 0.37 -15.35
C LEU A 152 -4.67 0.74 -13.87
N LEU A 153 -5.59 1.64 -13.54
CA LEU A 153 -5.75 2.15 -12.17
C LEU A 153 -6.56 1.20 -11.28
N ASP A 154 -6.37 1.29 -9.96
CA ASP A 154 -7.19 0.54 -9.00
C ASP A 154 -8.68 0.88 -9.16
N ALA A 155 -9.51 -0.15 -9.09
CA ALA A 155 -10.96 -0.02 -9.13
C ALA A 155 -11.58 0.30 -7.75
N ASP A 156 -10.77 0.22 -6.69
CA ASP A 156 -11.22 0.41 -5.31
C ASP A 156 -11.31 1.90 -4.90
N ALA A 157 -10.72 2.77 -5.71
CA ALA A 157 -10.63 4.21 -5.50
C ALA A 157 -11.79 5.01 -6.10
N ASP A 158 -12.20 6.03 -5.37
CA ASP A 158 -13.26 6.95 -5.79
C ASP A 158 -12.70 8.06 -6.70
N GLN A 159 -12.36 7.69 -7.93
CA GLN A 159 -11.77 8.60 -8.93
C GLN A 159 -12.19 8.21 -10.36
N PRO A 160 -12.29 9.17 -11.29
CA PRO A 160 -12.93 8.94 -12.60
C PRO A 160 -12.03 8.29 -13.66
N LEU A 161 -10.70 8.26 -13.48
CA LEU A 161 -9.78 7.75 -14.49
C LEU A 161 -9.72 6.21 -14.45
N GLU A 162 -9.81 5.57 -15.59
CA GLU A 162 -9.60 4.11 -15.68
C GLU A 162 -8.12 3.75 -15.87
N HIS A 163 -7.32 4.68 -16.40
CA HIS A 163 -5.93 4.46 -16.75
C HIS A 163 -5.11 5.75 -16.81
N LEU A 164 -3.78 5.59 -16.77
CA LEU A 164 -2.79 6.62 -17.11
C LEU A 164 -2.12 6.28 -18.45
N ASP A 165 -1.72 7.30 -19.20
CA ASP A 165 -0.99 7.14 -20.45
C ASP A 165 0.51 6.93 -20.18
N LEU A 166 1.10 5.91 -20.79
CA LEU A 166 2.50 5.54 -20.65
C LEU A 166 3.36 5.88 -21.87
N ARG A 167 2.78 6.49 -22.92
CA ARG A 167 3.51 6.80 -24.16
C ARG A 167 4.76 7.64 -23.93
N ALA A 168 4.70 8.56 -22.98
CA ALA A 168 5.80 9.45 -22.62
C ALA A 168 6.69 8.92 -21.49
N VAL A 169 6.43 7.69 -21.01
CA VAL A 169 7.19 7.04 -19.93
C VAL A 169 7.49 5.57 -20.30
N PRO A 170 8.32 5.33 -21.34
CA PRO A 170 8.56 4.00 -21.89
C PRO A 170 9.24 3.04 -20.90
N GLU A 171 9.89 3.55 -19.86
CA GLU A 171 10.59 2.80 -18.81
C GLU A 171 9.62 1.88 -18.04
N VAL A 172 8.37 2.31 -17.85
CA VAL A 172 7.32 1.53 -17.18
C VAL A 172 6.99 0.28 -17.99
N ALA A 173 6.86 0.42 -19.31
CA ALA A 173 6.63 -0.72 -20.20
C ALA A 173 7.86 -1.63 -20.28
N ALA A 174 9.07 -1.07 -20.25
CA ALA A 174 10.31 -1.85 -20.18
C ALA A 174 10.39 -2.66 -18.87
N ALA A 175 10.02 -2.07 -17.73
CA ALA A 175 9.94 -2.74 -16.45
C ALA A 175 8.94 -3.89 -16.45
N GLN A 176 7.77 -3.70 -17.07
CA GLN A 176 6.76 -4.77 -17.23
C GLN A 176 7.33 -5.97 -17.99
N ARG A 177 8.13 -5.74 -19.03
CA ARG A 177 8.78 -6.82 -19.81
C ARG A 177 9.86 -7.55 -19.02
N ARG A 178 10.53 -6.88 -18.08
CA ARG A 178 11.54 -7.49 -17.21
C ARG A 178 10.94 -8.35 -16.10
N TRP A 179 9.74 -8.01 -15.60
CA TRP A 179 9.11 -8.67 -14.46
C TRP A 179 9.03 -10.21 -14.57
N PRO A 180 8.63 -10.83 -15.70
CA PRO A 180 8.63 -12.29 -15.83
C PRO A 180 9.99 -12.95 -15.62
N GLY A 181 11.09 -12.25 -15.91
CA GLY A 181 12.45 -12.71 -15.59
C GLY A 181 12.73 -12.68 -14.09
N VAL A 182 12.29 -11.62 -13.40
CA VAL A 182 12.40 -11.47 -11.94
C VAL A 182 11.57 -12.53 -11.22
N ALA A 183 10.31 -12.72 -11.62
CA ALA A 183 9.42 -13.72 -11.04
C ALA A 183 9.98 -15.14 -11.17
N ARG A 184 10.54 -15.51 -12.34
CA ARG A 184 11.21 -16.82 -12.51
C ARG A 184 12.44 -16.99 -11.62
N ARG A 185 13.17 -15.92 -11.31
CA ARG A 185 14.28 -15.95 -10.34
C ARG A 185 13.78 -16.13 -8.91
N ALA A 186 12.68 -15.45 -8.55
CA ALA A 186 12.04 -15.64 -7.24
C ALA A 186 11.65 -17.10 -7.00
N VAL A 187 10.96 -17.72 -7.97
CA VAL A 187 10.57 -19.14 -7.90
C VAL A 187 11.79 -20.05 -7.77
N ARG A 188 12.87 -19.80 -8.55
CA ARG A 188 14.12 -20.55 -8.43
C ARG A 188 14.82 -20.39 -7.08
N ALA A 189 14.61 -19.26 -6.40
CA ALA A 189 15.10 -19.01 -5.05
C ALA A 189 14.16 -19.57 -3.95
N GLY A 190 13.05 -20.22 -4.32
CA GLY A 190 12.06 -20.75 -3.38
C GLY A 190 11.20 -19.66 -2.73
N VAL A 191 11.02 -18.53 -3.40
CA VAL A 191 10.27 -17.37 -2.89
C VAL A 191 9.12 -17.04 -3.83
N GLU A 192 7.94 -16.78 -3.27
CA GLU A 192 6.78 -16.34 -4.04
C GLU A 192 7.06 -14.99 -4.73
N PRO A 193 6.84 -14.86 -6.05
CA PRO A 193 7.07 -13.60 -6.77
C PRO A 193 6.32 -12.40 -6.19
N GLU A 194 5.11 -12.64 -5.65
CA GLU A 194 4.30 -11.62 -4.99
C GLU A 194 4.95 -11.08 -3.72
N ALA A 195 5.57 -11.94 -2.90
CA ALA A 195 6.25 -11.53 -1.68
C ALA A 195 7.46 -10.62 -2.01
N VAL A 196 8.23 -11.00 -3.04
CA VAL A 196 9.34 -10.16 -3.54
C VAL A 196 8.83 -8.81 -4.05
N PHE A 197 7.76 -8.81 -4.85
CA PHE A 197 7.16 -7.57 -5.33
C PHE A 197 6.71 -6.68 -4.16
N THR A 198 6.05 -7.28 -3.17
CA THR A 198 5.47 -6.56 -2.03
C THR A 198 6.56 -5.86 -1.21
N VAL A 199 7.66 -6.55 -0.91
CA VAL A 199 8.80 -5.92 -0.21
C VAL A 199 9.44 -4.82 -1.05
N ALA A 200 9.73 -5.09 -2.33
CA ALA A 200 10.34 -4.08 -3.20
C ALA A 200 9.43 -2.85 -3.41
N HIS A 201 8.12 -3.06 -3.56
CA HIS A 201 7.13 -1.99 -3.65
C HIS A 201 7.11 -1.16 -2.38
N ALA A 202 7.16 -1.79 -1.20
CA ALA A 202 7.22 -1.08 0.07
C ALA A 202 8.48 -0.23 0.22
N VAL A 203 9.66 -0.77 -0.15
CA VAL A 203 10.92 -0.02 -0.15
C VAL A 203 10.81 1.23 -1.01
N VAL A 204 10.36 1.08 -2.26
CA VAL A 204 10.34 2.22 -3.19
C VAL A 204 9.21 3.19 -2.89
N ALA A 205 8.05 2.71 -2.42
CA ALA A 205 6.97 3.59 -1.98
C ALA A 205 7.39 4.42 -0.75
N ARG A 206 8.23 3.87 0.12
CA ARG A 206 8.81 4.60 1.25
C ARG A 206 9.76 5.69 0.78
N TRP A 207 10.62 5.39 -0.21
CA TRP A 207 11.46 6.40 -0.86
C TRP A 207 10.63 7.50 -1.55
N TRP A 208 9.53 7.13 -2.22
CA TRP A 208 8.63 8.06 -2.88
C TRP A 208 8.03 9.10 -1.91
N GLU A 209 7.72 8.70 -0.67
CA GLU A 209 7.24 9.61 0.37
C GLU A 209 8.32 10.66 0.73
N GLY A 210 9.58 10.23 0.89
CA GLY A 210 10.71 11.11 1.22
C GLY A 210 11.23 11.95 0.05
N ALA A 211 10.98 11.52 -1.18
CA ALA A 211 11.54 12.12 -2.40
C ALA A 211 11.24 13.62 -2.61
N LEU A 212 10.19 14.17 -1.98
CA LEU A 212 9.90 15.61 -2.05
C LEU A 212 11.02 16.46 -1.43
N HIS A 213 11.84 15.87 -0.56
CA HIS A 213 12.91 16.56 0.16
C HIS A 213 14.29 16.20 -0.39
N TRP A 214 14.36 15.46 -1.50
CA TRP A 214 15.62 15.05 -2.12
C TRP A 214 15.93 15.95 -3.31
N GLU A 215 16.90 16.85 -3.14
CA GLU A 215 17.29 17.81 -4.18
C GLU A 215 17.75 17.14 -5.48
N GLN A 216 18.32 15.93 -5.38
CA GLN A 216 18.86 15.20 -6.52
C GLN A 216 17.82 14.31 -7.25
N GLU A 217 16.57 14.25 -6.78
CA GLU A 217 15.53 13.43 -7.40
C GLU A 217 14.79 14.18 -8.52
N GLU A 218 15.21 13.95 -9.75
CA GLU A 218 14.60 14.56 -10.95
C GLU A 218 13.66 13.61 -11.70
N ILE A 219 13.85 12.28 -11.55
CA ILE A 219 13.23 11.27 -12.40
C ILE A 219 11.74 11.10 -12.04
N TRP A 220 11.43 10.95 -10.76
CA TRP A 220 10.07 10.74 -10.30
C TRP A 220 9.14 11.94 -10.53
N PRO A 221 9.55 13.19 -10.23
CA PRO A 221 8.81 14.38 -10.63
C PRO A 221 8.56 14.43 -12.14
N TYR A 222 9.61 14.25 -12.96
CA TYR A 222 9.47 14.25 -14.42
C TYR A 222 8.46 13.21 -14.90
N ARG A 223 8.57 11.95 -14.46
CA ARG A 223 7.61 10.91 -14.86
C ARG A 223 6.20 11.23 -14.40
N LEU A 224 6.04 11.84 -13.23
CA LEU A 224 4.73 12.21 -12.70
C LEU A 224 4.07 13.28 -13.58
N ASP A 225 4.81 14.29 -14.00
CA ASP A 225 4.32 15.33 -14.93
C ASP A 225 3.92 14.72 -16.27
N GLN A 226 4.73 13.80 -16.80
CA GLN A 226 4.40 13.08 -18.03
C GLN A 226 3.12 12.24 -17.90
N LEU A 227 2.91 11.58 -16.75
CA LEU A 227 1.68 10.85 -16.44
C LEU A 227 0.47 11.78 -16.27
N ALA A 228 0.71 13.03 -15.85
CA ALA A 228 -0.29 14.07 -15.70
C ALA A 228 -0.65 14.77 -17.02
N GLY A 229 0.05 14.49 -18.11
CA GLY A 229 -0.14 15.12 -19.42
C GLY A 229 0.79 16.30 -19.71
N GLY A 230 1.89 16.43 -18.94
CA GLY A 230 2.96 17.40 -19.14
C GLY A 230 3.24 18.28 -17.92
N ASP A 231 2.25 18.46 -17.04
CA ASP A 231 2.39 19.22 -15.79
C ASP A 231 1.32 18.76 -14.77
N ALA A 232 1.75 18.33 -13.59
CA ALA A 232 0.84 17.97 -12.50
C ALA A 232 0.15 19.20 -11.87
N GLY A 233 0.76 20.39 -11.99
CA GLY A 233 0.23 21.68 -11.61
C GLY A 233 -0.29 21.74 -10.17
N SER A 234 -1.38 22.49 -9.97
CA SER A 234 -2.05 22.65 -8.67
C SER A 234 -2.62 21.35 -8.07
N ARG A 235 -2.62 20.25 -8.84
CA ARG A 235 -3.09 18.93 -8.42
C ARG A 235 -1.94 17.97 -8.10
N LEU A 236 -0.73 18.48 -7.87
CA LEU A 236 0.46 17.68 -7.56
C LEU A 236 0.20 16.62 -6.48
N GLY A 237 -0.42 16.99 -5.35
CA GLY A 237 -0.72 16.03 -4.28
C GLY A 237 -1.62 14.87 -4.76
N TRP A 238 -2.63 15.17 -5.56
CA TRP A 238 -3.55 14.16 -6.13
C TRP A 238 -2.83 13.25 -7.13
N TRP A 239 -2.02 13.84 -8.00
CA TRP A 239 -1.18 13.09 -8.94
C TRP A 239 -0.18 12.21 -8.20
N ARG A 240 0.42 12.68 -7.10
CA ARG A 240 1.35 11.87 -6.32
C ARG A 240 0.73 10.62 -5.72
N ILE A 241 -0.59 10.60 -5.51
CA ILE A 241 -1.32 9.41 -5.05
C ILE A 241 -1.67 8.51 -6.23
N LEU A 242 -2.23 9.07 -7.31
CA LEU A 242 -2.66 8.29 -8.48
C LEU A 242 -1.51 7.71 -9.30
N GLY A 243 -0.50 8.54 -9.55
CA GLY A 243 0.64 8.24 -10.41
C GLY A 243 1.72 7.39 -9.73
N ARG A 244 1.73 7.30 -8.39
CA ARG A 244 2.79 6.64 -7.62
C ARG A 244 3.17 5.30 -8.21
N ASP A 245 2.23 4.36 -8.25
CA ASP A 245 2.52 2.98 -8.58
C ASP A 245 3.03 2.85 -10.04
N ALA A 246 2.61 3.73 -10.95
CA ALA A 246 3.14 3.79 -12.31
C ALA A 246 4.54 4.42 -12.36
N ALA A 247 4.74 5.55 -11.68
CA ALA A 247 5.98 6.32 -11.68
C ALA A 247 7.15 5.53 -11.07
N ILE A 248 6.90 4.80 -9.99
CA ILE A 248 7.91 4.03 -9.25
C ILE A 248 8.12 2.60 -9.77
N PHE A 249 7.24 2.12 -10.66
CA PHE A 249 7.28 0.73 -11.13
C PHE A 249 8.65 0.29 -11.67
N PRO A 250 9.39 1.12 -12.44
CA PRO A 250 10.72 0.75 -12.91
C PRO A 250 11.69 0.45 -11.77
N GLU A 251 11.69 1.29 -10.73
CA GLU A 251 12.54 1.11 -9.55
C GLU A 251 12.09 -0.10 -8.72
N VAL A 252 10.78 -0.35 -8.58
CA VAL A 252 10.28 -1.55 -7.89
C VAL A 252 10.81 -2.84 -8.53
N VAL A 253 10.79 -2.92 -9.87
CA VAL A 253 11.33 -4.09 -10.59
C VAL A 253 12.85 -4.20 -10.41
N ALA A 254 13.57 -3.07 -10.40
CA ALA A 254 15.02 -3.05 -10.19
C ALA A 254 15.41 -3.47 -8.76
N VAL A 255 14.71 -2.96 -7.73
CA VAL A 255 14.89 -3.35 -6.33
C VAL A 255 14.53 -4.83 -6.15
N ALA A 256 13.41 -5.31 -6.67
CA ALA A 256 13.06 -6.74 -6.63
C ALA A 256 14.15 -7.63 -7.23
N GLN A 257 14.74 -7.21 -8.35
CA GLN A 257 15.87 -7.92 -8.95
C GLN A 257 17.13 -7.87 -8.07
N ALA A 258 17.43 -6.73 -7.44
CA ALA A 258 18.59 -6.58 -6.57
C ALA A 258 18.45 -7.41 -5.27
N LEU A 259 17.29 -7.37 -4.61
CA LEU A 259 17.06 -8.15 -3.39
C LEU A 259 17.12 -9.66 -3.62
N LEU A 260 16.81 -10.13 -4.84
CA LEU A 260 16.96 -11.55 -5.20
C LEU A 260 18.40 -11.96 -5.54
N ASP A 261 19.31 -11.02 -5.75
CA ASP A 261 20.70 -11.30 -6.11
C ASP A 261 21.49 -11.78 -4.87
N PRO A 262 22.01 -13.01 -4.83
CA PRO A 262 22.78 -13.51 -3.69
C PRO A 262 24.00 -12.64 -3.37
N ALA A 263 24.58 -11.97 -4.36
CA ALA A 263 25.69 -11.04 -4.15
C ALA A 263 25.25 -9.83 -3.30
N MET A 264 24.01 -9.37 -3.43
CA MET A 264 23.47 -8.28 -2.61
C MET A 264 23.31 -8.72 -1.15
N ALA A 265 22.82 -9.94 -0.91
CA ALA A 265 22.75 -10.49 0.45
C ALA A 265 24.15 -10.67 1.08
N GLU A 266 25.16 -10.99 0.27
CA GLU A 266 26.56 -11.05 0.71
C GLU A 266 27.12 -9.67 1.10
N LEU A 267 26.78 -8.61 0.35
CA LEU A 267 27.17 -7.24 0.71
C LEU A 267 26.57 -6.83 2.06
N VAL A 268 25.28 -7.10 2.30
CA VAL A 268 24.63 -6.85 3.61
C VAL A 268 25.37 -7.58 4.74
N TRP A 269 25.72 -8.85 4.51
CA TRP A 269 26.43 -9.65 5.51
C TRP A 269 27.79 -9.02 5.87
N ARG A 270 28.56 -8.61 4.86
CA ARG A 270 29.86 -7.95 5.07
C ARG A 270 29.71 -6.60 5.76
N ASP A 271 28.75 -5.79 5.33
CA ASP A 271 28.47 -4.48 5.92
C ASP A 271 28.10 -4.62 7.41
N SER A 272 27.38 -5.68 7.79
CA SER A 272 27.03 -5.98 9.19
C SER A 272 28.20 -6.41 10.10
N GLY A 273 29.41 -6.52 9.54
CA GLY A 273 30.62 -6.99 10.24
C GLY A 273 30.73 -8.51 10.31
N ALA A 274 29.85 -9.22 9.59
CA ALA A 274 29.80 -10.67 9.54
C ALA A 274 29.76 -11.29 10.95
N GLY A 275 30.78 -12.07 11.32
CA GLY A 275 30.91 -12.71 12.63
C GLY A 275 31.22 -11.77 13.79
N ARG A 276 31.52 -10.49 13.54
CA ARG A 276 31.71 -9.45 14.57
C ARG A 276 30.71 -8.32 14.32
N PRO A 277 29.55 -8.32 15.01
CA PRO A 277 28.48 -7.37 14.75
C PRO A 277 28.96 -5.91 14.82
N ARG A 278 28.64 -5.12 13.81
CA ARG A 278 28.82 -3.67 13.79
C ARG A 278 27.56 -2.97 13.27
N PRO A 279 27.31 -1.70 13.65
CA PRO A 279 26.27 -0.90 13.03
C PRO A 279 26.44 -0.86 11.50
N LEU A 280 25.32 -0.88 10.77
CA LEU A 280 25.35 -0.76 9.32
C LEU A 280 25.82 0.66 8.94
N PRO A 281 26.89 0.80 8.13
CA PRO A 281 27.36 2.11 7.70
C PRO A 281 26.34 2.78 6.78
N ALA A 282 26.17 4.10 6.92
CA ALA A 282 25.28 4.89 6.07
C ALA A 282 25.66 4.80 4.58
N ASP A 283 26.95 4.63 4.29
CA ASP A 283 27.51 4.50 2.95
C ASP A 283 27.94 3.04 2.62
N GLY A 284 27.31 2.03 3.23
CA GLY A 284 27.66 0.62 3.03
C GLY A 284 27.73 0.17 1.58
N ALA A 285 28.54 -0.85 1.31
CA ALA A 285 28.73 -1.38 -0.03
C ALA A 285 27.40 -1.88 -0.64
N PHE A 286 26.49 -2.41 0.18
CA PHE A 286 25.14 -2.75 -0.24
C PHE A 286 24.35 -1.55 -0.75
N CYS A 287 24.29 -0.46 0.04
CA CYS A 287 23.51 0.74 -0.30
C CYS A 287 24.05 1.44 -1.56
N ARG A 288 25.38 1.54 -1.70
CA ARG A 288 26.01 2.04 -2.94
C ARG A 288 25.62 1.20 -4.15
N ARG A 289 25.75 -0.13 -4.04
CA ARG A 289 25.40 -1.05 -5.13
C ARG A 289 23.92 -1.01 -5.46
N LEU A 290 23.04 -0.85 -4.47
CA LEU A 290 21.61 -0.72 -4.69
C LEU A 290 21.30 0.57 -5.46
N GLY A 291 21.92 1.70 -5.07
CA GLY A 291 21.85 2.97 -5.79
C GLY A 291 22.23 2.84 -7.26
N GLU A 292 23.37 2.20 -7.56
CA GLU A 292 23.80 1.92 -8.94
C GLU A 292 22.76 1.09 -9.72
N ARG A 293 22.19 0.05 -9.09
CA ARG A 293 21.21 -0.85 -9.73
C ARG A 293 19.91 -0.14 -10.09
N VAL A 294 19.53 0.89 -9.34
CA VAL A 294 18.33 1.71 -9.62
C VAL A 294 18.64 2.99 -10.40
N GLY A 295 19.91 3.19 -10.79
CA GLY A 295 20.36 4.36 -11.55
C GLY A 295 20.45 5.66 -10.75
N ARG A 296 20.57 5.58 -9.41
CA ARG A 296 20.65 6.72 -8.49
C ARG A 296 21.77 6.50 -7.48
N ASN A 297 22.99 6.85 -7.86
CA ASN A 297 24.17 6.64 -7.00
C ASN A 297 24.09 7.42 -5.67
N TRP A 298 23.38 8.55 -5.67
CA TRP A 298 23.12 9.39 -4.49
C TRP A 298 22.11 8.77 -3.51
N LEU A 299 21.33 7.75 -3.91
CA LEU A 299 20.28 7.16 -3.09
C LEU A 299 20.83 6.29 -1.94
N GLY A 300 22.08 5.82 -2.06
CA GLY A 300 22.70 4.91 -1.08
C GLY A 300 22.69 5.48 0.34
N PRO A 301 23.30 6.65 0.60
CA PRO A 301 23.29 7.29 1.91
C PRO A 301 21.89 7.54 2.47
N LEU A 302 20.96 8.01 1.63
CA LEU A 302 19.57 8.30 2.04
C LEU A 302 18.77 7.03 2.37
N SER A 303 19.06 5.91 1.71
CA SER A 303 18.42 4.62 2.00
C SER A 303 18.89 4.00 3.31
N ALA A 304 20.09 4.35 3.77
CA ALA A 304 20.67 3.79 4.98
C ALA A 304 20.19 4.48 6.26
N VAL A 305 19.68 5.72 6.16
CA VAL A 305 19.11 6.49 7.27
C VAL A 305 17.59 6.32 7.43
N ASP A 306 16.93 5.47 6.63
CA ASP A 306 15.51 5.12 6.80
C ASP A 306 15.34 4.08 7.93
N TYR A 307 15.54 4.54 9.17
CA TYR A 307 15.40 3.72 10.37
C TYR A 307 13.99 3.12 10.47
N GLY A 308 13.91 1.80 10.58
CA GLY A 308 12.65 1.06 10.67
C GLY A 308 11.94 0.81 9.33
N GLY A 309 12.55 1.17 8.20
CA GLY A 309 12.00 0.95 6.87
C GLY A 309 12.01 -0.51 6.39
N PRO A 310 11.25 -0.84 5.32
CA PRO A 310 11.19 -2.19 4.75
C PRO A 310 12.57 -2.72 4.29
N LEU A 311 13.45 -1.85 3.81
CA LEU A 311 14.80 -2.24 3.35
C LEU A 311 15.67 -2.69 4.52
N LEU A 312 15.66 -1.93 5.61
CA LEU A 312 16.40 -2.27 6.82
C LEU A 312 15.84 -3.56 7.46
N ALA A 313 14.53 -3.75 7.44
CA ALA A 313 13.90 -4.99 7.91
C ALA A 313 14.34 -6.22 7.10
N TRP A 314 14.40 -6.08 5.76
CA TRP A 314 14.94 -7.12 4.87
C TRP A 314 16.41 -7.41 5.16
N MET A 315 17.26 -6.38 5.27
CA MET A 315 18.69 -6.51 5.60
C MET A 315 18.89 -7.22 6.94
N GLY A 316 18.13 -6.81 7.97
CA GLY A 316 18.17 -7.42 9.30
C GLY A 316 17.75 -8.89 9.29
N ALA A 317 16.75 -9.27 8.49
CA ALA A 317 16.33 -10.67 8.34
C ALA A 317 17.42 -11.51 7.66
N VAL A 318 18.10 -10.99 6.64
CA VAL A 318 19.26 -11.65 6.00
C VAL A 318 20.39 -11.90 7.01
N ILE A 319 20.72 -10.90 7.83
CA ILE A 319 21.79 -11.01 8.84
C ILE A 319 21.42 -12.05 9.90
N ARG A 320 20.22 -11.97 10.48
CA ARG A 320 19.76 -12.92 11.52
C ARG A 320 19.74 -14.36 11.01
N ARG A 321 19.26 -14.57 9.77
CA ARG A 321 19.23 -15.89 9.13
C ARG A 321 20.64 -16.49 9.01
N ARG A 322 21.64 -15.67 8.67
CA ARG A 322 23.04 -16.12 8.55
C ARG A 322 23.71 -16.37 9.91
N ARG A 323 23.32 -15.66 10.96
CA ARG A 323 23.85 -15.88 12.33
C ARG A 323 23.27 -17.10 13.03
N GLY A 324 22.26 -17.76 12.45
CA GLY A 324 21.56 -18.84 13.14
C GLY A 324 20.69 -18.36 14.30
N GLU A 325 20.49 -17.04 14.45
CA GLU A 325 19.58 -16.41 15.41
C GLU A 325 18.12 -16.55 14.94
N GLY A 326 17.72 -17.78 14.60
CA GLY A 326 16.36 -18.12 14.26
C GLY A 326 15.50 -18.06 15.51
N GLY A 327 14.77 -16.96 15.69
CA GLY A 327 13.63 -16.94 16.61
C GLY A 327 12.61 -18.04 16.23
N PRO A 328 11.63 -18.34 17.12
CA PRO A 328 10.68 -19.42 16.91
C PRO A 328 10.04 -19.37 15.51
N PRO A 329 9.68 -20.53 14.93
CA PRO A 329 9.14 -20.61 13.58
C PRO A 329 8.00 -19.60 13.37
N GLY A 330 8.14 -18.75 12.36
CA GLY A 330 7.03 -17.97 11.82
C GLY A 330 7.02 -16.46 12.03
N TRP A 331 7.96 -15.83 12.77
CA TRP A 331 7.81 -14.39 13.04
C TRP A 331 9.03 -13.45 12.88
N ARG A 332 10.29 -13.92 12.85
CA ARG A 332 11.45 -12.98 12.89
C ARG A 332 12.58 -13.19 11.86
N GLY A 333 12.50 -14.21 10.99
CA GLY A 333 13.61 -14.61 10.12
C GLY A 333 13.37 -14.57 8.61
N ASP A 334 12.13 -14.41 8.15
CA ASP A 334 11.83 -14.39 6.71
C ASP A 334 12.01 -12.97 6.13
N PRO A 335 13.00 -12.75 5.24
CA PRO A 335 13.21 -11.44 4.62
C PRO A 335 12.07 -11.02 3.69
N TRP A 336 11.20 -11.95 3.27
CA TRP A 336 10.12 -11.66 2.31
C TRP A 336 8.77 -11.37 2.95
N ARG A 337 8.71 -11.39 4.29
CA ARG A 337 7.50 -11.07 5.05
C ARG A 337 7.46 -9.60 5.42
N LEU A 338 6.46 -8.88 4.91
CA LEU A 338 6.26 -7.45 5.19
C LEU A 338 5.22 -7.25 6.31
N PRO A 339 5.59 -6.61 7.45
CA PRO A 339 4.64 -6.19 8.48
C PRO A 339 3.58 -5.24 7.93
N ARG A 340 2.38 -5.26 8.51
CA ARG A 340 1.26 -4.45 8.05
C ARG A 340 1.55 -2.94 8.16
N GLU A 341 2.32 -2.56 9.15
CA GLU A 341 2.72 -1.18 9.46
C GLU A 341 3.65 -0.61 8.39
N GLN A 342 4.36 -1.48 7.68
CA GLN A 342 5.28 -1.14 6.60
C GLN A 342 4.64 -1.23 5.22
N GLN A 343 3.36 -1.63 5.13
CA GLN A 343 2.64 -1.65 3.86
C GLN A 343 2.30 -0.22 3.42
N PRO A 344 2.61 0.14 2.16
CA PRO A 344 2.26 1.46 1.64
C PRO A 344 0.75 1.69 1.64
N ALA A 345 0.34 2.95 1.82
CA ALA A 345 -1.06 3.31 1.68
C ALA A 345 -1.59 2.94 0.28
N THR A 346 -2.81 2.40 0.20
CA THR A 346 -3.46 2.15 -1.10
C THR A 346 -3.87 3.47 -1.75
N MET A 347 -4.03 3.47 -3.07
CA MET A 347 -4.52 4.65 -3.81
C MET A 347 -5.85 5.16 -3.25
N ALA A 348 -6.82 4.26 -3.03
CA ALA A 348 -8.09 4.60 -2.39
C ALA A 348 -7.94 5.10 -0.95
N GLY A 349 -6.96 4.58 -0.19
CA GLY A 349 -6.63 5.08 1.15
C GLY A 349 -6.15 6.52 1.10
N GLY A 350 -5.16 6.81 0.24
CA GLY A 350 -4.62 8.16 0.07
C GLY A 350 -5.67 9.17 -0.40
N LEU A 351 -6.49 8.81 -1.39
CA LEU A 351 -7.53 9.70 -1.89
C LEU A 351 -8.61 10.00 -0.84
N ARG A 352 -8.99 9.02 -0.02
CA ARG A 352 -9.92 9.26 1.10
C ARG A 352 -9.33 10.18 2.16
N VAL A 353 -8.04 10.04 2.44
CA VAL A 353 -7.32 10.93 3.36
C VAL A 353 -7.36 12.36 2.83
N MET A 354 -6.97 12.56 1.58
CA MET A 354 -6.97 13.86 0.91
C MET A 354 -8.38 14.48 0.83
N ALA A 355 -9.40 13.68 0.49
CA ALA A 355 -10.77 14.17 0.45
C ALA A 355 -11.24 14.61 1.84
N ALA A 356 -10.95 13.83 2.88
CA ALA A 356 -11.30 14.22 4.24
C ALA A 356 -10.57 15.50 4.69
N GLU A 357 -9.30 15.68 4.33
CA GLU A 357 -8.55 16.92 4.56
C GLU A 357 -9.21 18.12 3.88
N ALA A 358 -9.61 17.99 2.61
CA ALA A 358 -10.29 19.07 1.87
C ALA A 358 -11.67 19.45 2.46
N HIS A 359 -12.41 18.50 3.03
CA HIS A 359 -13.73 18.76 3.63
C HIS A 359 -13.64 19.31 5.06
N SER A 360 -12.47 19.24 5.71
CA SER A 360 -12.34 19.60 7.12
C SER A 360 -12.26 21.11 7.37
N GLY A 361 -12.21 21.96 6.33
CA GLY A 361 -12.42 23.42 6.40
C GLY A 361 -11.51 24.23 7.34
N GLY A 362 -10.56 23.60 8.02
CA GLY A 362 -9.59 24.23 8.91
C GLY A 362 -8.16 23.93 8.46
N SER A 363 -7.21 24.71 8.99
CA SER A 363 -5.75 24.54 8.86
C SER A 363 -5.24 23.22 9.47
N GLY A 364 -5.80 22.09 9.05
CA GLY A 364 -5.62 20.78 9.65
C GLY A 364 -5.08 19.77 8.64
N THR A 365 -3.82 19.92 8.29
CA THR A 365 -3.04 18.82 7.72
C THR A 365 -3.00 17.67 8.72
N ARG A 366 -3.31 16.44 8.29
CA ARG A 366 -3.29 15.30 9.22
C ARG A 366 -1.87 15.08 9.70
N TRP A 367 -1.73 14.86 11.00
CA TRP A 367 -0.47 14.52 11.66
C TRP A 367 0.43 13.53 10.87
N ARG A 368 -0.16 12.53 10.21
CA ARG A 368 0.60 11.54 9.41
C ARG A 368 1.11 12.04 8.06
N THR A 369 0.49 13.07 7.49
CA THR A 369 0.83 13.64 6.17
C THR A 369 1.78 14.82 6.27
N THR A 370 1.80 15.56 7.38
CA THR A 370 2.73 16.68 7.60
C THR A 370 3.91 16.35 8.49
N VAL A 371 3.75 15.48 9.48
CA VAL A 371 4.84 15.12 10.37
C VAL A 371 5.56 13.91 9.79
N SER A 372 6.88 14.03 9.63
CA SER A 372 7.70 12.98 9.06
C SER A 372 7.53 11.68 9.85
N ALA A 373 7.66 10.53 9.20
CA ALA A 373 7.53 9.26 9.90
C ALA A 373 8.57 9.11 11.02
N GLU A 374 9.74 9.74 10.88
CA GLU A 374 10.80 9.80 11.89
C GLU A 374 10.34 10.57 13.13
N GLN A 375 9.84 11.80 12.96
CA GLN A 375 9.32 12.60 14.07
C GLN A 375 8.14 11.89 14.74
N ARG A 376 7.24 11.26 13.96
CA ARG A 376 6.14 10.46 14.52
C ARG A 376 6.61 9.24 15.28
N PHE A 377 7.63 8.55 14.79
CA PHE A 377 8.21 7.39 15.46
C PHE A 377 8.93 7.82 16.75
N HIS A 378 9.70 8.90 16.71
CA HIS A 378 10.40 9.44 17.87
C HIS A 378 9.41 9.84 18.98
N ILE A 379 8.37 10.59 18.64
CA ILE A 379 7.29 10.95 19.58
C ILE A 379 6.61 9.69 20.14
N ALA A 380 6.35 8.69 19.30
CA ALA A 380 5.75 7.44 19.76
C ALA A 380 6.68 6.61 20.66
N GLN A 381 8.00 6.61 20.42
CA GLN A 381 8.98 5.95 21.29
C GLN A 381 9.05 6.64 22.65
N LEU A 382 9.17 7.98 22.69
CA LEU A 382 9.21 8.73 23.95
C LEU A 382 7.96 8.48 24.82
N VAL A 383 6.77 8.47 24.21
CA VAL A 383 5.51 8.16 24.90
C VAL A 383 5.47 6.71 25.38
N LYS A 384 6.00 5.77 24.58
CA LYS A 384 6.04 4.34 24.93
C LYS A 384 7.02 4.08 26.09
N GLU A 385 8.22 4.64 26.03
CA GLU A 385 9.24 4.53 27.08
C GLU A 385 8.73 5.14 28.40
N ALA A 386 8.09 6.31 28.36
CA ALA A 386 7.43 6.86 29.54
C ALA A 386 6.34 5.93 30.08
N GLY A 387 5.56 5.29 29.20
CA GLY A 387 4.56 4.30 29.60
C GLY A 387 5.16 3.05 30.25
N GLU A 388 6.29 2.55 29.76
CA GLU A 388 7.02 1.41 30.31
C GLU A 388 7.59 1.73 31.70
N GLN A 389 8.21 2.90 31.87
CA GLN A 389 8.69 3.39 33.17
C GLN A 389 7.55 3.47 34.21
N LEU A 390 6.39 4.00 33.81
CA LEU A 390 5.21 4.10 34.69
C LEU A 390 4.59 2.73 35.03
N VAL A 391 4.75 1.72 34.16
CA VAL A 391 4.31 0.34 34.44
C VAL A 391 5.28 -0.34 35.40
N GLU A 392 6.59 -0.11 35.28
CA GLU A 392 7.60 -0.63 36.20
C GLU A 392 7.40 -0.12 37.64
N LEU A 393 6.91 1.12 37.81
CA LEU A 393 6.50 1.65 39.13
C LEU A 393 5.48 0.76 39.86
N ARG A 394 4.63 0.03 39.13
CA ARG A 394 3.63 -0.89 39.74
C ARG A 394 4.26 -2.17 40.29
N GLY A 395 5.53 -2.45 39.99
CA GLY A 395 6.25 -3.63 40.46
C GLY A 395 7.21 -3.37 41.62
N VAL A 396 7.46 -2.10 41.99
CA VAL A 396 8.42 -1.72 43.03
C VAL A 396 7.80 -1.95 44.41
N HIS A 397 7.90 -3.17 44.94
CA HIS A 397 7.27 -3.57 46.21
C HIS A 397 8.22 -4.24 47.21
N SER A 398 9.52 -4.32 46.92
CA SER A 398 10.50 -4.99 47.78
C SER A 398 11.79 -4.20 47.90
N GLY A 399 12.21 -3.93 49.14
CA GLY A 399 13.40 -3.15 49.48
C GLY A 399 13.17 -2.34 50.75
N THR A 400 14.18 -1.59 51.20
CA THR A 400 13.97 -0.64 52.30
C THR A 400 13.15 0.56 51.82
N THR A 401 12.42 1.23 52.72
CA THR A 401 11.58 2.40 52.38
C THR A 401 12.37 3.49 51.65
N ALA A 402 13.64 3.69 52.00
CA ALA A 402 14.51 4.68 51.37
C ALA A 402 14.89 4.29 49.93
N GLU A 403 15.13 3.00 49.65
CA GLU A 403 15.42 2.50 48.31
C GLU A 403 14.18 2.55 47.42
N VAL A 404 13.03 2.11 47.94
CA VAL A 404 11.75 2.19 47.22
C VAL A 404 11.39 3.64 46.92
N ALA A 405 11.50 4.56 47.88
CA ALA A 405 11.24 5.98 47.66
C ALA A 405 12.19 6.60 46.62
N ARG A 406 13.48 6.24 46.66
CA ARG A 406 14.46 6.71 45.67
C ARG A 406 14.11 6.22 44.26
N THR A 407 13.90 4.92 44.08
CA THR A 407 13.56 4.33 42.78
C THR A 407 12.25 4.89 42.22
N LEU A 408 11.23 5.09 43.09
CA LEU A 408 9.97 5.73 42.68
C LEU A 408 10.20 7.17 42.19
N LEU A 409 10.99 7.97 42.91
CA LEU A 409 11.28 9.35 42.54
C LEU A 409 12.14 9.45 41.26
N GLU A 410 13.13 8.57 41.09
CA GLU A 410 13.97 8.51 39.89
C GLU A 410 13.13 8.17 38.65
N HIS A 411 12.35 7.08 38.68
CA HIS A 411 11.51 6.66 37.56
C HIS A 411 10.41 7.68 37.24
N LEU A 412 9.82 8.34 38.25
CA LEU A 412 8.86 9.44 38.04
C LEU A 412 9.52 10.66 37.38
N SER A 413 10.73 11.03 37.79
CA SER A 413 11.49 12.14 37.21
C SER A 413 11.88 11.84 35.75
N GLU A 414 12.32 10.63 35.46
CA GLU A 414 12.68 10.19 34.11
C GLU A 414 11.45 10.15 33.18
N SER A 415 10.32 9.64 33.69
CA SER A 415 9.04 9.64 32.97
C SER A 415 8.58 11.07 32.65
N ALA A 416 8.71 12.00 33.60
CA ALA A 416 8.37 13.40 33.41
C ALA A 416 9.22 14.04 32.29
N ALA A 417 10.53 13.79 32.29
CA ALA A 417 11.44 14.30 31.25
C ALA A 417 11.12 13.74 29.85
N LEU A 418 10.72 12.46 29.75
CA LEU A 418 10.30 11.86 28.48
C LEU A 418 8.99 12.45 27.95
N ILE A 419 8.02 12.69 28.83
CA ILE A 419 6.74 13.33 28.49
C ILE A 419 6.96 14.78 28.03
N GLU A 420 7.83 15.53 28.73
CA GLU A 420 8.18 16.90 28.36
C GLU A 420 8.84 16.96 26.98
N LYS A 421 9.79 16.06 26.69
CA LYS A 421 10.40 15.94 25.36
C LYS A 421 9.36 15.59 24.28
N ALA A 422 8.46 14.65 24.56
CA ALA A 422 7.41 14.28 23.61
C ALA A 422 6.47 15.46 23.33
N LEU A 423 6.12 16.24 24.36
CA LEU A 423 5.32 17.45 24.26
C LEU A 423 6.00 18.49 23.36
N VAL A 424 7.28 18.77 23.59
CA VAL A 424 8.09 19.71 22.81
C VAL A 424 8.15 19.28 21.33
N HIS A 425 8.52 18.03 21.06
CA HIS A 425 8.58 17.52 19.67
C HIS A 425 7.21 17.56 18.99
N THR A 426 6.13 17.33 19.76
CA THR A 426 4.76 17.40 19.22
C THR A 426 4.36 18.83 18.87
N ALA A 427 4.71 19.80 19.71
CA ALA A 427 4.46 21.21 19.48
C ALA A 427 5.26 21.74 18.28
N THR A 428 6.55 21.43 18.18
CA THR A 428 7.40 21.82 17.04
C THR A 428 6.88 21.24 15.72
N ALA A 429 6.45 19.98 15.73
CA ALA A 429 5.88 19.34 14.56
C ALA A 429 4.53 19.97 14.14
N ALA A 430 3.70 20.38 15.10
CA ALA A 430 2.43 21.07 14.82
C ALA A 430 2.67 22.47 14.21
N VAL A 431 3.61 23.25 14.75
CA VAL A 431 3.98 24.57 14.21
C VAL A 431 4.59 24.43 12.81
N THR A 432 5.49 23.46 12.61
CA THR A 432 6.10 23.17 11.30
C THR A 432 5.05 22.72 10.27
N ALA A 433 3.98 22.05 10.72
CA ALA A 433 2.85 21.65 9.91
C ALA A 433 1.88 22.80 9.57
N GLY A 434 2.17 24.03 10.02
CA GLY A 434 1.39 25.23 9.72
C GLY A 434 0.32 25.58 10.75
N VAL A 435 0.28 24.91 11.92
CA VAL A 435 -0.61 25.31 13.02
C VAL A 435 -0.06 26.56 13.69
N SER A 436 -0.93 27.51 14.04
CA SER A 436 -0.49 28.76 14.66
C SER A 436 0.13 28.53 16.05
N LEU A 437 1.16 29.30 16.39
CA LEU A 437 1.80 29.24 17.73
C LEU A 437 0.80 29.48 18.87
N GLN A 438 -0.23 30.30 18.65
CA GLN A 438 -1.27 30.56 19.65
C GLN A 438 -2.17 29.34 19.90
N GLU A 439 -2.54 28.60 18.86
CA GLU A 439 -3.32 27.36 19.00
C GLU A 439 -2.49 26.27 19.71
N VAL A 440 -1.21 26.13 19.35
CA VAL A 440 -0.31 25.15 19.97
C VAL A 440 -0.03 25.50 21.44
N ALA A 441 0.14 26.78 21.77
CA ALA A 441 0.27 27.27 23.15
C ALA A 441 -0.98 26.94 23.99
N GLN A 442 -2.17 27.13 23.43
CA GLN A 442 -3.43 26.81 24.10
C GLN A 442 -3.57 25.32 24.40
N TRP A 443 -3.15 24.44 23.48
CA TRP A 443 -3.25 22.98 23.67
C TRP A 443 -2.20 22.43 24.63
N SER A 444 -0.96 22.90 24.52
CA SER A 444 0.16 22.45 25.35
C SER A 444 0.20 23.07 26.74
N ARG A 445 -0.59 24.14 26.97
CA ARG A 445 -0.57 24.96 28.19
C ARG A 445 0.80 25.59 28.48
N LEU A 446 1.64 25.74 27.44
CA LEU A 446 2.90 26.45 27.50
C LEU A 446 2.71 27.91 27.04
N PRO A 447 3.45 28.88 27.60
CA PRO A 447 3.48 30.24 27.10
C PRO A 447 3.93 30.26 25.62
N ALA A 448 3.25 31.07 24.79
CA ALA A 448 3.58 31.16 23.36
C ALA A 448 5.03 31.62 23.10
N GLN A 449 5.61 32.40 24.02
CA GLN A 449 7.00 32.85 23.96
C GLN A 449 7.98 31.69 24.20
N GLU A 450 7.74 30.85 25.20
CA GLU A 450 8.58 29.67 25.47
C GLU A 450 8.53 28.68 24.30
N LEU A 451 7.36 28.51 23.68
CA LEU A 451 7.22 27.69 22.46
C LEU A 451 7.98 28.27 21.26
N ALA A 452 8.02 29.61 21.12
CA ALA A 452 8.79 30.25 20.06
C ALA A 452 10.29 30.02 20.24
N ASP A 453 10.79 30.13 21.47
CA ASP A 453 12.21 29.91 21.80
C ASP A 453 12.62 28.43 21.60
N ILE A 454 11.73 27.48 21.94
CA ILE A 454 11.92 26.05 21.73
C ILE A 454 11.95 25.68 20.23
N VAL A 455 11.06 26.28 19.43
CA VAL A 455 11.03 26.06 17.97
C VAL A 455 12.27 26.65 17.30
N ALA A 456 12.74 27.81 17.76
CA ALA A 456 13.96 28.44 17.26
C ALA A 456 15.22 27.63 17.61
N ALA A 457 15.35 27.14 18.85
CA ALA A 457 16.49 26.32 19.28
C ALA A 457 16.58 24.97 18.53
N GLY A 458 15.44 24.42 18.08
CA GLY A 458 15.40 23.21 17.25
C GLY A 458 15.81 23.41 15.78
N GLN A 459 15.93 24.65 15.31
CA GLN A 459 16.38 24.98 13.94
C GLN A 459 17.90 25.19 13.85
N ASP A 460 18.57 25.55 14.96
CA ASP A 460 20.01 25.81 15.01
C ASP A 460 20.88 24.56 15.30
N GLY A 461 20.26 23.39 15.51
CA GLY A 461 20.93 22.12 15.82
C GLY A 461 20.89 21.05 14.73
N GLY A 462 20.54 21.42 13.48
CA GLY A 462 20.43 20.52 12.33
C GLY A 462 21.71 20.38 11.53
#